data_AF-A0A401SPD6-F1
#
_entry.id   AF-A0A401SPD6-F1
#
_cell.length_a   1.000
_cell.length_b   1.000
_cell.length_c   1.000
_cell.angle_alpha   90.00
_cell.angle_beta   90.00
_cell.angle_gamma   90.00
#
_symmetry.space_group_name_H-M   'P 1'
#
loop_
_entity.id
_entity.type
_entity.pdbx_description
1 polymer ?
#
loop_
_entity_poly.entity_id
_entity_poly.type
_entity_poly.pdbx_seq_one_letter_code
_entity_poly.pdbx_strand_id
1 'polypeptide(L)'
;MHYWFLFVVNSAVALAWSGNEQSCKRWGRFELLGLSKDGDITLGGIFDVHSYHVEQQQLSFSNHPEPGKCLRFRFKSFRWALAMVFAIEEINNDTALLPGVTMGYRMYDLARYTVITKSINGVSEQTRSEHALC
;
A
#
# COMPACT_ATOMS: atom_id res chain seq x y z
N MET A 1 -5.99 -28.03 -51.98
CA MET A 1 -6.53 -28.72 -50.78
C MET A 1 -5.58 -28.69 -49.57
N HIS A 2 -4.25 -28.78 -49.73
CA HIS A 2 -3.29 -28.78 -48.59
C HIS A 2 -3.20 -27.47 -47.79
N TYR A 3 -3.24 -26.31 -48.46
CA TYR A 3 -3.05 -25.01 -47.79
C TYR A 3 -4.18 -24.64 -46.81
N TRP A 4 -5.42 -25.08 -47.10
CA TRP A 4 -6.56 -24.83 -46.22
C TRP A 4 -6.45 -25.62 -44.92
N PHE A 5 -5.96 -26.86 -45.01
CA PHE A 5 -5.64 -27.69 -43.84
C PHE A 5 -4.58 -27.03 -42.96
N LEU A 6 -3.52 -26.48 -43.56
CA LEU A 6 -2.48 -25.78 -42.81
C LEU A 6 -3.00 -24.51 -42.13
N PHE A 7 -3.92 -23.79 -42.77
CA PHE A 7 -4.54 -22.59 -42.18
C PHE A 7 -5.41 -22.97 -40.97
N VAL A 8 -6.27 -23.98 -41.11
CA VAL A 8 -7.12 -24.48 -40.02
C VAL A 8 -6.27 -25.00 -38.86
N VAL A 9 -5.20 -25.74 -39.14
CA VAL A 9 -4.27 -26.23 -38.10
C VAL A 9 -3.56 -25.06 -37.43
N ASN A 10 -3.05 -24.06 -38.16
CA ASN A 10 -2.41 -22.89 -37.54
C ASN A 10 -3.38 -22.05 -36.71
N SER A 11 -4.64 -21.90 -37.12
CA SER A 11 -5.66 -21.19 -36.34
C SER A 11 -6.05 -21.96 -35.08
N ALA A 12 -6.20 -23.29 -35.18
CA ALA A 12 -6.50 -24.14 -34.02
C ALA A 12 -5.33 -24.18 -33.03
N VAL A 13 -4.10 -24.21 -33.54
CA VAL A 13 -2.88 -24.05 -32.73
C VAL A 13 -2.88 -22.65 -32.10
N ALA A 14 -3.09 -21.56 -32.84
CA ALA A 14 -3.12 -20.22 -32.24
C ALA A 14 -4.15 -20.08 -31.10
N LEU A 15 -5.33 -20.70 -31.22
CA LEU A 15 -6.36 -20.72 -30.17
C LEU A 15 -5.98 -21.62 -28.99
N ALA A 16 -5.29 -22.74 -29.22
CA ALA A 16 -4.78 -23.60 -28.16
C ALA A 16 -3.61 -22.96 -27.39
N TRP A 17 -2.94 -21.97 -27.98
CA TRP A 17 -1.82 -21.23 -27.40
C TRP A 17 -2.21 -19.86 -26.84
N SER A 18 -3.51 -19.49 -26.83
CA SER A 18 -3.97 -18.34 -26.05
C SER A 18 -3.89 -18.71 -24.57
N GLY A 19 -2.69 -18.59 -24.01
CA GLY A 19 -2.39 -18.87 -22.63
C GLY A 19 -3.33 -18.10 -21.72
N ASN A 20 -3.82 -18.80 -20.70
CA ASN A 20 -4.64 -18.26 -19.64
C ASN A 20 -3.94 -17.01 -19.05
N GLU A 21 -4.50 -15.84 -19.31
CA GLU A 21 -4.00 -14.58 -18.77
C GLU A 21 -4.14 -14.66 -17.25
N GLN A 22 -3.04 -14.85 -16.54
CA GLN A 22 -3.05 -14.83 -15.08
C GLN A 22 -3.37 -13.39 -14.64
N SER A 23 -4.67 -13.13 -14.43
CA SER A 23 -5.17 -11.85 -13.92
C SER A 23 -4.73 -11.69 -12.47
N CYS A 24 -3.58 -11.05 -12.26
CA CYS A 24 -3.15 -10.61 -10.94
C CYS A 24 -4.19 -9.62 -10.40
N LYS A 25 -4.87 -10.01 -9.31
CA LYS A 25 -5.79 -9.14 -8.58
C LYS A 25 -5.14 -8.74 -7.27
N ARG A 26 -5.08 -7.43 -7.03
CA ARG A 26 -4.64 -6.88 -5.74
C ARG A 26 -5.49 -7.51 -4.62
N TRP A 27 -4.84 -8.14 -3.64
CA TRP A 27 -5.52 -8.83 -2.52
C TRP A 27 -6.36 -7.91 -1.63
N GLY A 28 -6.20 -6.59 -1.71
CA GLY A 28 -7.09 -5.64 -1.03
C GLY A 28 -6.61 -4.20 -1.07
N ARG A 29 -7.42 -3.31 -0.50
CA ARG A 29 -7.03 -1.94 -0.16
C ARG A 29 -6.52 -1.96 1.28
N PHE A 30 -5.28 -1.55 1.50
CA PHE A 30 -4.78 -1.36 2.85
C PHE A 30 -5.42 -0.10 3.44
N GLU A 31 -6.37 -0.29 4.35
CA GLU A 31 -6.94 0.82 5.12
C GLU A 31 -5.94 1.26 6.18
N LEU A 32 -5.14 2.26 5.84
CA LEU A 32 -4.28 2.92 6.81
C LEU A 32 -5.18 3.74 7.75
N LEU A 33 -5.41 3.21 8.96
CA LEU A 33 -5.93 3.98 10.07
C LEU A 33 -4.99 5.18 10.33
N GLY A 34 -5.52 6.37 10.11
CA GLY A 34 -4.78 7.62 10.15
C GLY A 34 -5.65 8.76 10.64
N LEU A 35 -5.03 9.85 11.05
CA LEU A 35 -5.74 11.08 11.43
C LEU A 35 -5.80 11.98 10.20
N SER A 36 -6.99 12.49 9.88
CA SER A 36 -7.17 13.38 8.74
C SER A 36 -8.06 14.58 9.07
N LYS A 37 -7.73 15.70 8.45
CA LYS A 37 -8.55 16.91 8.40
C LYS A 37 -8.48 17.45 6.98
N ASP A 38 -9.62 17.75 6.39
CA ASP A 38 -9.67 18.33 5.05
C ASP A 38 -9.30 19.82 5.08
N GLY A 39 -8.84 20.31 3.94
CA GLY A 39 -8.50 21.69 3.67
C GLY A 39 -8.15 21.85 2.20
N ASP A 40 -8.04 23.09 1.74
CA ASP A 40 -7.67 23.41 0.35
C ASP A 40 -6.32 22.80 -0.04
N ILE A 41 -5.39 22.73 0.91
CA ILE A 41 -4.09 22.06 0.77
C ILE A 41 -3.97 21.00 1.86
N THR A 42 -3.59 19.77 1.49
CA THR A 42 -3.40 18.68 2.46
C THR A 42 -1.93 18.33 2.62
N LEU A 43 -1.43 18.41 3.87
CA LEU A 43 -0.09 17.96 4.22
C LEU A 43 -0.08 16.49 4.68
N GLY A 44 0.73 15.68 4.03
CA GLY A 44 0.93 14.27 4.38
C GLY A 44 1.99 14.09 5.47
N GLY A 45 1.73 13.22 6.45
CA GLY A 45 2.70 12.87 7.51
C GLY A 45 2.75 11.37 7.75
N ILE A 46 3.96 10.82 7.94
CA ILE A 46 4.16 9.42 8.35
C ILE A 46 4.91 9.44 9.67
N PHE A 47 4.29 8.86 10.70
CA PHE A 47 4.84 8.82 12.05
C PHE A 47 4.86 7.39 12.53
N ASP A 48 5.97 6.98 13.12
CA ASP A 48 6.09 5.65 13.70
C ASP A 48 5.59 5.71 15.16
N VAL A 49 4.26 5.79 15.30
CA VAL A 49 3.57 5.98 16.59
C VAL A 49 3.50 4.68 17.36
N HIS A 50 3.42 3.54 16.67
CA HIS A 50 3.47 2.22 17.29
C HIS A 50 4.71 1.44 16.85
N SER A 51 5.38 0.76 17.78
CA SER A 51 6.35 -0.25 17.40
C SER A 51 5.61 -1.54 17.03
N TYR A 52 6.01 -2.10 15.90
CA TYR A 52 5.55 -3.39 15.43
C TYR A 52 6.58 -4.46 15.77
N HIS A 53 6.18 -5.54 16.45
CA HIS A 53 6.98 -6.75 16.48
C HIS A 53 6.39 -7.66 15.41
N VAL A 54 7.03 -7.65 14.24
CA VAL A 54 6.91 -8.79 13.35
C VAL A 54 7.80 -9.81 14.04
N GLU A 55 7.27 -10.59 15.00
CA GLU A 55 7.76 -11.97 15.06
C GLU A 55 7.79 -12.40 13.61
N GLN A 56 8.96 -12.78 13.12
CA GLN A 56 9.23 -13.05 11.72
C GLN A 56 8.26 -14.11 11.21
N GLN A 57 7.02 -13.73 10.96
CA GLN A 57 6.08 -14.49 10.19
C GLN A 57 6.71 -14.41 8.82
N GLN A 58 7.41 -15.48 8.48
CA GLN A 58 7.66 -15.80 7.09
C GLN A 58 6.27 -15.76 6.46
N LEU A 59 5.99 -14.65 5.79
CA LEU A 59 4.78 -14.51 5.01
C LEU A 59 4.92 -15.61 3.95
N SER A 60 4.06 -16.62 4.02
CA SER A 60 4.08 -17.70 3.03
C SER A 60 3.58 -17.22 1.66
N PHE A 61 3.02 -16.01 1.60
CA PHE A 61 2.36 -15.44 0.42
C PHE A 61 1.30 -16.36 -0.21
N SER A 62 0.88 -17.41 0.50
CA SER A 62 -0.20 -18.30 0.07
C SER A 62 -1.55 -17.83 0.59
N ASN A 63 -1.55 -17.04 1.67
CA ASN A 63 -2.74 -16.50 2.32
C ASN A 63 -2.55 -15.01 2.63
N HIS A 64 -3.66 -14.29 2.81
CA HIS A 64 -3.63 -12.90 3.24
C HIS A 64 -2.85 -12.76 4.57
N PRO A 65 -1.90 -11.81 4.68
CA PRO A 65 -1.17 -11.60 5.92
C PRO A 65 -2.13 -11.28 7.06
N GLU A 66 -1.96 -11.93 8.21
CA GLU A 66 -2.67 -11.51 9.41
C GLU A 66 -2.26 -10.07 9.76
N PRO A 67 -3.22 -9.20 10.16
CA PRO A 67 -2.89 -7.88 10.65
C PRO A 67 -2.10 -8.04 11.95
N GLY A 68 -0.81 -7.77 11.92
CA GLY A 68 -0.01 -7.99 13.12
C GLY A 68 -0.28 -6.95 14.18
N LYS A 69 0.13 -7.33 15.38
CA LYS A 69 -0.33 -6.71 16.61
C LYS A 69 0.53 -5.49 16.91
N CYS A 70 -0.10 -4.34 17.11
CA CYS A 70 0.57 -3.17 17.68
C CYS A 70 0.96 -3.50 19.13
N LEU A 71 2.25 -3.47 19.44
CA LEU A 71 2.74 -3.95 20.74
C LEU A 71 3.16 -2.84 21.69
N ARG A 72 3.55 -1.66 21.18
CA ARG A 72 3.95 -0.54 22.03
C ARG A 72 3.67 0.81 21.39
N PHE A 73 3.14 1.74 22.17
CA PHE A 73 2.96 3.14 21.79
C PHE A 73 4.22 3.96 22.07
N ARG A 74 4.60 4.84 21.15
CA ARG A 74 5.80 5.69 21.24
C ARG A 74 5.39 7.15 21.38
N PHE A 75 5.31 7.59 22.63
CA PHE A 75 4.92 8.96 23.00
C PHE A 75 5.73 10.05 22.29
N LYS A 76 7.03 9.84 22.07
CA LYS A 76 7.89 10.81 21.37
C LYS A 76 7.41 11.05 19.93
N SER A 77 7.13 9.99 19.18
CA SER A 77 6.64 10.09 17.80
C SER A 77 5.23 10.66 17.75
N PHE A 78 4.39 10.31 18.71
CA PHE A 78 3.07 10.92 18.84
C PHE A 78 3.13 12.43 19.10
N ARG A 79 4.06 12.89 19.96
CA ARG A 79 4.29 14.33 20.18
C ARG A 79 4.69 15.06 18.90
N TRP A 80 5.43 14.43 18.00
CA TRP A 80 5.75 15.01 16.70
C TRP A 80 4.53 15.10 15.78
N ALA A 81 3.67 14.09 15.78
CA ALA A 81 2.40 14.17 15.06
C ALA A 81 1.51 15.30 15.59
N LEU A 82 1.42 15.44 16.92
CA LEU A 82 0.70 16.56 17.54
C LEU A 82 1.33 17.91 17.21
N ALA A 83 2.66 18.01 17.14
CA ALA A 83 3.34 19.24 16.75
C ALA A 83 3.00 19.64 15.30
N MET A 84 2.86 18.67 14.39
CA MET A 84 2.40 18.94 13.02
C MET A 84 0.96 19.48 13.02
N VAL A 85 0.04 18.85 13.77
CA VAL A 85 -1.34 19.33 13.90
C VAL A 85 -1.38 20.75 14.46
N PHE A 86 -0.66 20.99 15.55
CA PHE A 86 -0.57 22.31 16.18
C PHE A 86 -0.04 23.37 15.22
N ALA A 87 1.06 23.07 14.50
CA ALA A 87 1.62 24.02 13.53
C ALA A 87 0.62 24.35 12.40
N ILE A 88 -0.15 23.36 11.93
CA ILE A 88 -1.19 23.59 10.92
C ILE A 88 -2.34 24.44 11.47
N GLU A 89 -2.74 24.22 12.73
CA GLU A 89 -3.76 25.03 13.39
C GLU A 89 -3.31 26.49 13.56
N GLU A 90 -2.06 26.72 13.95
CA GLU A 90 -1.49 28.07 14.05
C GLU A 90 -1.46 28.76 12.68
N ILE A 91 -1.04 28.07 11.62
CA ILE A 91 -1.01 28.66 10.27
C ILE A 91 -2.42 29.00 9.77
N ASN A 92 -3.41 28.15 10.05
CA ASN A 92 -4.80 28.42 9.71
C ASN A 92 -5.40 29.60 10.49
N ASN A 93 -4.86 29.89 11.68
CA ASN A 93 -5.33 30.99 12.52
C ASN A 93 -4.67 32.33 12.16
N ASP A 94 -3.55 32.32 11.44
CA ASP A 94 -2.86 33.51 10.96
C ASP A 94 -3.22 33.83 9.50
N THR A 95 -4.10 34.82 9.33
CA THR A 95 -4.52 35.29 8.01
C THR A 95 -3.42 35.96 7.20
N ALA A 96 -2.28 36.30 7.79
CA ALA A 96 -1.13 36.84 7.08
C ALA A 96 -0.28 35.75 6.40
N LEU A 97 -0.29 34.51 6.92
CA LEU A 97 0.50 33.41 6.36
C LEU A 97 -0.17 32.78 5.14
N LEU A 98 -1.46 32.46 5.24
CA LEU A 98 -2.25 31.84 4.16
C LEU A 98 -3.64 32.52 4.05
N PRO A 99 -3.71 33.74 3.49
CA PRO A 99 -4.97 34.46 3.36
C PRO A 99 -5.95 33.71 2.45
N GLY A 100 -7.10 33.32 3.00
CA GLY A 100 -8.18 32.67 2.27
C GLY A 100 -7.92 31.22 1.84
N VAL A 101 -6.90 30.57 2.41
CA VAL A 101 -6.55 29.17 2.12
C VAL A 101 -6.47 28.38 3.42
N THR A 102 -7.12 27.23 3.48
CA THR A 102 -7.10 26.33 4.64
C THR A 102 -6.14 25.16 4.40
N MET A 103 -5.33 24.85 5.42
CA MET A 103 -4.51 23.65 5.46
C MET A 103 -5.18 22.52 6.23
N GLY A 104 -5.29 21.38 5.56
CA GLY A 104 -5.62 20.09 6.12
C GLY A 104 -4.37 19.21 6.30
N TYR A 105 -4.60 18.00 6.78
CA TYR A 105 -3.55 16.99 6.94
C TYR A 105 -4.08 15.57 6.75
N ARG A 106 -3.17 14.67 6.37
CA ARG A 106 -3.38 13.20 6.41
C ARG A 106 -2.14 12.56 7.02
N MET A 107 -2.31 11.98 8.21
CA MET A 107 -1.21 11.37 8.95
C MET A 107 -1.43 9.87 9.08
N TYR A 108 -0.37 9.09 8.88
CA TYR A 108 -0.41 7.63 8.92
C TYR A 108 0.62 7.07 9.90
N ASP A 109 0.28 5.93 10.50
CA ASP A 109 1.19 5.19 11.37
C ASP A 109 2.08 4.23 10.57
N LEU A 110 3.41 4.40 10.69
CA LEU A 110 4.40 3.56 10.01
C LEU A 110 4.27 2.07 10.37
N ALA A 111 3.83 1.74 11.59
CA ALA A 111 3.67 0.37 12.04
C ALA A 111 2.84 -0.46 11.06
N ARG A 112 1.76 0.12 10.54
CA ARG A 112 0.87 -0.50 9.54
C ARG A 112 1.47 -0.48 8.14
N TYR A 113 2.30 0.50 7.81
CA TYR A 113 3.01 0.57 6.53
C TYR A 113 4.05 -0.54 6.37
N THR A 114 4.75 -0.94 7.44
CA THR A 114 5.76 -2.02 7.36
C THR A 114 5.17 -3.39 7.01
N VAL A 115 3.91 -3.64 7.36
CA VAL A 115 3.16 -4.83 6.91
C VAL A 115 2.98 -4.82 5.40
N ILE A 116 2.65 -3.65 4.85
CA ILE A 116 2.42 -3.44 3.42
C ILE A 116 3.72 -3.60 2.64
N THR A 117 4.81 -2.97 3.08
CA THR A 117 6.10 -3.07 2.36
C THR A 117 6.75 -4.44 2.48
N LYS A 118 6.62 -5.14 3.62
CA LYS A 118 7.03 -6.54 3.71
C LYS A 118 6.18 -7.42 2.80
N SER A 119 4.89 -7.11 2.66
CA SER A 119 4.02 -7.80 1.71
C SER A 119 4.46 -7.58 0.26
N ILE A 120 4.81 -6.34 -0.11
CA ILE A 120 5.28 -5.99 -1.46
C ILE A 120 6.67 -6.57 -1.76
N ASN A 121 7.60 -6.50 -0.80
CA ASN A 121 8.97 -6.97 -0.99
C ASN A 121 9.04 -8.51 -1.02
N GLY A 122 8.26 -9.22 -0.22
CA GLY A 122 8.23 -10.67 -0.33
C GLY A 122 7.44 -11.15 -1.55
N VAL A 123 6.45 -10.41 -2.05
CA VAL A 123 5.89 -10.65 -3.40
C VAL A 123 6.97 -10.48 -4.47
N SER A 124 7.83 -9.47 -4.40
CA SER A 124 8.89 -9.27 -5.42
C SER A 124 9.99 -10.33 -5.36
N GLU A 125 10.32 -10.83 -4.17
CA GLU A 125 11.25 -11.96 -3.98
C GLU A 125 10.63 -13.29 -4.45
N GLN A 126 9.35 -13.54 -4.16
CA GLN A 126 8.61 -14.71 -4.65
C GLN A 126 8.48 -14.69 -6.19
N THR A 127 8.19 -13.53 -6.79
CA THR A 127 8.04 -13.38 -8.25
C THR A 127 9.34 -13.68 -9.01
N ARG A 128 10.52 -13.51 -8.37
CA ARG A 128 11.81 -13.88 -8.97
C ARG A 128 12.08 -15.39 -8.87
N SER A 129 11.48 -16.08 -7.89
CA SER A 129 11.60 -17.52 -7.67
C SER A 129 10.59 -18.35 -8.46
N GLU A 130 9.42 -17.78 -8.78
CA GLU A 130 8.29 -18.51 -9.36
C GLU A 130 7.73 -17.75 -10.56
N HIS A 131 8.17 -18.13 -11.76
CA HIS A 131 7.37 -18.03 -12.99
C HIS A 131 6.09 -18.92 -12.93
N ALA A 132 5.61 -19.26 -11.74
CA ALA A 132 4.60 -20.26 -11.48
C ALA A 132 3.97 -20.02 -10.11
N LEU A 133 3.03 -19.08 -9.99
CA LEU A 133 1.82 -19.12 -9.16
C LEU A 133 1.28 -17.71 -8.89
N CYS A 134 0.41 -17.24 -9.78
CA CYS A 134 -0.94 -16.91 -9.33
C CYS A 134 -1.71 -18.22 -9.12
#